data_AF-A0A743SMB8-F1
#
_entry.id   AF-A0A743SMB8-F1
#
_cell.length_a   1.000
_cell.length_b   1.000
_cell.length_c   1.000
_cell.angle_alpha   90.00
_cell.angle_beta   90.00
_cell.angle_gamma   90.00
#
_symmetry.space_group_name_H-M   'P 1'
#
loop_
_entity.id
_entity.type
_entity.pdbx_description
1 polymer ?
#
loop_
_entity_poly.entity_id
_entity_poly.type
_entity_poly.pdbx_seq_one_letter_code
_entity_poly.pdbx_strand_id
1 'polypeptide(L)' 'MTADEISRYFDLHIHTTRLPVHAIMRRADGTLCLPEGRYVRNPMSRRKRQVKYFSVLSLPDAVRRSGAEHKNAG' A
#
# COMPACT_ATOMS: atom_id res chain seq x y z
N MET A 1 2.62 -3.44 2.04
CA MET A 1 2.02 -3.77 0.73
C MET A 1 2.78 -3.01 -0.35
N THR A 2 3.02 -3.61 -1.51
CA THR A 2 3.69 -2.96 -2.66
C THR A 2 2.66 -2.44 -3.67
N ALA A 3 3.07 -1.50 -4.52
CA ALA A 3 2.21 -1.07 -5.63
C ALA A 3 1.85 -2.23 -6.59
N ASP A 4 2.72 -3.24 -6.73
CA ASP A 4 2.47 -4.43 -7.55
C ASP A 4 1.43 -5.36 -6.92
N GLU A 5 1.47 -5.54 -5.59
CA GLU A 5 0.46 -6.32 -4.86
C GLU A 5 -0.92 -5.67 -4.98
N ILE A 6 -1.00 -4.34 -4.86
CA ILE A 6 -2.24 -3.58 -5.00
C ILE A 6 -2.75 -3.63 -6.44
N SER A 7 -1.84 -3.48 -7.42
CA SER A 7 -2.24 -3.48 -8.82
C SER A 7 -2.85 -4.82 -9.20
N ARG A 8 -2.29 -5.93 -8.72
CA ARG A 8 -2.89 -7.27 -8.92
C ARG A 8 -4.20 -7.45 -8.17
N TYR A 9 -4.30 -6.96 -6.93
CA TYR A 9 -5.51 -7.12 -6.12
C TYR A 9 -6.72 -6.40 -6.73
N PHE A 10 -6.51 -5.21 -7.28
CA PHE A 10 -7.58 -4.41 -7.89
C PHE A 10 -7.66 -4.53 -9.42
N ASP A 11 -6.88 -5.43 -10.03
CA ASP A 11 -6.74 -5.56 -11.49
C ASP A 11 -6.48 -4.21 -12.21
N LEU A 12 -5.53 -3.45 -11.67
CA LEU A 12 -5.14 -2.14 -12.19
C LEU A 12 -3.77 -2.20 -12.85
N HIS A 13 -3.53 -1.31 -13.81
CA HIS A 13 -2.18 -1.11 -14.33
C HIS A 13 -1.26 -0.53 -13.26
N ILE A 14 -0.03 -1.06 -13.14
CA ILE A 14 0.91 -0.70 -12.06
C ILE A 14 1.24 0.81 -12.02
N HIS A 15 1.27 1.50 -13.17
CA HIS A 15 1.46 2.95 -13.22
C HIS A 15 0.28 3.69 -12.59
N THR A 16 -0.95 3.23 -12.84
CA THR A 16 -2.18 3.78 -12.25
C THR A 16 -2.18 3.58 -10.74
N THR A 17 -1.72 2.43 -10.24
CA THR A 17 -1.64 2.14 -8.80
C THR A 17 -0.59 2.95 -8.05
N ARG A 18 0.50 3.38 -8.70
CA ARG A 18 1.52 4.22 -8.05
C ARG A 18 1.01 5.60 -7.64
N LEU A 19 0.07 6.16 -8.38
CA LEU A 19 -0.53 7.47 -8.10
C LEU A 19 -1.29 7.51 -6.75
N PRO A 20 -2.29 6.65 -6.49
CA PRO A 20 -3.00 6.64 -5.22
C PRO A 20 -2.09 6.24 -4.05
N VAL A 21 -1.12 5.34 -4.26
CA VAL A 21 -0.12 5.02 -3.21
C VAL A 21 0.65 6.27 -2.80
N HIS A 22 1.15 7.06 -3.76
CA HIS A 22 1.82 8.32 -3.45
C HIS A 22 0.89 9.36 -2.84
N ALA A 23 -0.38 9.39 -3.23
CA ALA A 23 -1.36 10.28 -2.64
C ALA A 23 -1.62 9.93 -1.16
N ILE A 24 -1.82 8.65 -0.86
CA ILE A 24 -2.02 8.12 0.50
C ILE A 24 -0.81 8.45 1.39
N MET A 25 0.41 8.22 0.90
CA MET A 25 1.64 8.52 1.63
C MET A 25 1.81 10.01 1.96
N ARG A 26 1.16 10.91 1.21
CA ARG A 26 1.23 12.37 1.42
C ARG A 26 0.03 12.92 2.18
N ARG A 27 -0.92 12.09 2.60
CA ARG A 27 -2.06 12.56 3.37
C ARG A 27 -1.60 13.08 4.73
N ALA A 28 -2.08 14.26 5.09
CA ALA A 28 -1.88 14.87 6.40
C ALA A 28 -3.09 14.65 7.34
N ASP A 29 -3.98 13.71 7.00
CA ASP A 29 -5.24 13.44 7.71
C ASP A 29 -5.06 12.50 8.93
N GLY A 30 -3.81 12.21 9.31
CA GLY A 30 -3.48 11.22 10.35
C GLY A 30 -3.14 9.84 9.80
N THR A 31 -3.16 9.65 8.47
CA THR A 31 -2.61 8.44 7.84
C THR A 31 -1.08 8.41 7.93
N LEU A 32 -0.53 7.53 8.77
CA LEU A 32 0.92 7.37 8.90
C LEU A 32 1.39 6.22 8.02
N CYS A 33 2.34 6.49 7.10
CA CYS A 33 2.92 5.48 6.22
C CYS A 33 4.44 5.40 6.40
N LEU A 34 4.99 4.18 6.45
CA LEU A 34 6.42 3.93 6.43
C LEU A 34 6.85 3.41 5.05
N PRO A 35 7.71 4.12 4.30
CA PRO A 35 8.34 3.58 3.12
C PRO A 35 9.46 2.60 3.50
N GLU A 36 9.33 1.34 3.12
CA GLU A 36 10.38 0.33 3.27
C GLU A 36 10.94 -0.05 1.89
N GLY A 37 12.24 0.21 1.67
CA GLY A 37 12.94 -0.31 0.50
C GLY A 37 13.41 -1.74 0.77
N ARG A 38 12.83 -2.74 0.11
CA ARG A 38 13.34 -4.12 0.17
C ARG A 38 13.87 -4.55 -1.18
N TYR A 39 14.93 -5.34 -1.17
CA TYR A 39 15.47 -5.96 -2.37
C TYR A 39 14.86 -7.34 -2.56
N VAL A 40 14.04 -7.50 -3.60
CA VAL A 40 13.44 -8.79 -3.95
C VAL A 40 14.12 -9.37 -5.18
N ARG A 41 14.16 -10.69 -5.28
CA ARG A 41 14.66 -11.36 -6.48
C ARG A 41 13.70 -11.08 -7.63
N ASN A 42 14.21 -10.56 -8.75
CA ASN A 42 13.38 -10.39 -9.93
C ASN A 42 13.07 -11.77 -10.52
N PRO A 43 11.80 -12.15 -10.75
CA PRO A 43 11.49 -13.44 -11.37
C PRO A 43 12.05 -13.53 -12.80
N MET A 44 12.09 -12.40 -13.50
CA MET A 44 12.50 -12.28 -14.90
C MET A 44 14.01 -12.05 -15.06
N SER A 45 14.77 -11.80 -13.97
CA SER A 45 16.22 -11.65 -14.05
C SER A 45 16.91 -12.11 -12.78
N ARG A 46 18.10 -12.71 -12.89
CA ARG A 46 18.88 -13.14 -11.70
C ARG A 46 19.31 -11.98 -10.78
N ARG A 47 18.97 -10.73 -11.11
CA ARG A 47 19.29 -9.52 -10.33
C ARG A 47 18.24 -9.26 -9.25
N LYS A 48 18.68 -8.68 -8.14
CA LYS A 48 17.77 -8.12 -7.14
C LYS A 48 17.21 -6.79 -7.65
N ARG A 49 15.90 -6.59 -7.52
CA ARG A 49 15.23 -5.32 -7.79
C ARG A 49 14.84 -4.69 -6.46
N GLN A 50 15.13 -3.41 -6.30
CA GLN A 50 14.59 -2.66 -5.17
C GLN A 50 13.09 -2.45 -5.41
N VAL A 51 12.28 -2.92 -4.47
CA VAL A 51 10.83 -2.70 -4.45
C VAL A 51 10.52 -1.84 -3.23
N LYS A 52 9.73 -0.79 -3.48
CA LYS A 52 9.25 0.09 -2.41
C LYS A 52 7.97 -0.52 -1.85
N TYR A 53 8.08 -1.08 -0.66
CA TYR A 53 6.95 -1.38 0.18
C TYR A 53 6.50 -0.09 0.84
N PHE A 54 5.20 0.06 1.04
CA PHE A 54 4.70 1.00 2.01
C PHE A 54 3.83 0.23 3.01
N SER A 55 4.03 0.54 4.28
CA SER A 55 3.26 -0.01 5.38
C SER A 55 2.43 1.12 5.96
N VAL A 56 1.11 0.94 6.01
CA VAL A 56 0.23 1.85 6.74
C VAL A 56 0.39 1.52 8.22
N LEU A 57 0.97 2.44 8.98
CA LEU A 57 1.22 2.31 10.41
C LEU A 57 -0.01 2.75 11.24
N SER A 58 -0.72 3.77 10.75
CA SER A 58 -1.92 4.28 11.38
C SER A 58 -2.88 4.80 10.32
N LEU A 59 -4.17 4.63 10.58
CA LEU A 59 -5.25 5.24 9.83
C LEU A 59 -5.92 6.31 10.71
N PRO A 60 -6.54 7.34 10.10
CA PRO A 60 -7.35 8.30 10.84
C PRO A 60 -8.48 7.59 11.60
N ASP A 61 -8.84 8.08 12.79
CA ASP A 61 -9.85 7.42 13.63
C ASP A 61 -11.21 7.26 12.93
N ALA A 62 -11.59 8.21 12.06
CA ALA A 62 -12.80 8.12 11.24
C ALA A 62 -12.80 6.88 10.32
N VAL A 63 -11.64 6.55 9.73
CA VAL A 63 -11.46 5.39 8.86
C VAL A 63 -11.37 4.10 9.69
N ARG A 64 -10.69 4.14 10.84
CA ARG A 64 -10.59 2.99 11.76
C ARG A 64 -11.96 2.54 12.27
N ARG A 65 -12.85 3.50 12.60
CA ARG A 65 -14.21 3.21 13.10
C ARG A 65 -15.09 2.57 12.02
N SER A 66 -15.08 3.09 10.80
CA SER A 66 -15.83 2.52 9.67
C SER A 66 -15.41 1.07 9.35
N GLY A 67 -14.12 0.74 9.47
CA GLY A 67 -13.64 -0.63 9.29
C GLY A 67 -13.98 -1.59 10.45
N ALA A 68 -14.19 -1.07 11.66
CA ALA A 68 -14.59 -1.86 12.82
C ALA A 68 -16.10 -2.18 12.81
N GLU A 69 -16.93 -1.26 12.32
CA GLU A 69 -18.37 -1.49 12.16
C GLU A 69 -18.66 -2.60 11.13
N HIS A 70 -17.87 -2.69 10.06
CA HIS A 70 -17.96 -3.79 9.09
C HIS A 70 -17.54 -5.16 9.62
N LYS A 71 -16.84 -5.24 10.76
CA LYS A 71 -16.46 -6.50 11.42
C LYS A 71 -17.46 -6.98 12.48
N ASN A 72 -18.41 -6.13 12.89
CA ASN A 72 -19.43 -6.45 13.89
C ASN A 72 -20.83 -6.71 13.28
N ALA A 73 -20.92 -6.78 11.95
CA ALA A 73 -22.16 -7.09 11.22
C ALA A 73 -22.17 -8.52 10.64
N GLY A 74 -21.56 -9.48 11.34
CA GLY A 74 -21.53 -10.91 10.99
C GLY A 74 -22.13 -11.75 12.09
#